data_AF-A0A011UT34-F1
#
_entry.id   AF-A0A011UT34-F1
#
_cell.length_a   1.000
_cell.length_b   1.000
_cell.length_c   1.000
_cell.angle_alpha   90.00
_cell.angle_beta   90.00
_cell.angle_gamma   90.00
#
_symmetry.space_group_name_H-M   'P 1'
#
loop_
_entity.id
_entity.type
_entity.pdbx_description
1 polymer ?
#
loop_
_entity_poly.entity_id
_entity_poly.type
_entity_poly.pdbx_seq_one_letter_code
_entity_poly.pdbx_strand_id
1 'polypeptide(L)'
;MAGHRRHCHSRPGPGWGSTAKKGGAQAQALGRSRGGFGTKLHAVVDALGLPVRFEIGPGQQNDMAPAGDLVAGLACGKVLADRAYDADSLHDLILDEGGEPVIPPRRHRKYRHRYDKIAYRQRWSIEGFFAKLKQWRRIATRYDKLAANFIGFVKIASIMMWLK
;
A
#
# COMPACT_ATOMS: atom_id res chain seq x y z
N MET A 1 -14.95 64.05 -34.86
CA MET A 1 -15.09 63.15 -33.70
C MET A 1 -15.86 61.91 -34.12
N ALA A 2 -15.17 60.78 -34.27
CA ALA A 2 -15.71 59.53 -34.81
C ALA A 2 -16.21 58.62 -33.67
N GLY A 3 -17.49 58.22 -33.72
CA GLY A 3 -18.09 57.25 -32.80
C GLY A 3 -18.34 55.92 -33.50
N HIS A 4 -17.33 55.07 -33.61
CA HIS A 4 -17.46 53.69 -34.10
C HIS A 4 -18.05 52.80 -32.99
N ARG A 5 -19.30 52.35 -33.13
CA ARG A 5 -19.85 51.23 -32.34
C ARG A 5 -19.26 49.92 -32.86
N ARG A 6 -18.42 49.27 -32.06
CA ARG A 6 -17.93 47.91 -32.34
C ARG A 6 -18.86 46.89 -31.68
N HIS A 7 -19.57 46.13 -32.50
CA HIS A 7 -20.22 44.89 -32.09
C HIS A 7 -19.16 43.83 -31.78
N CYS A 8 -19.10 43.36 -30.53
CA CYS A 8 -18.30 42.21 -30.14
C CYS A 8 -19.09 40.93 -30.42
N HIS A 9 -18.78 40.24 -31.51
CA HIS A 9 -19.24 38.87 -31.72
C HIS A 9 -18.33 37.92 -30.93
N SER A 10 -18.86 37.33 -29.85
CA SER A 10 -18.23 36.25 -29.12
C SER A 10 -18.32 34.96 -29.95
N ARG A 11 -17.17 34.42 -30.39
CA ARG A 11 -17.09 33.08 -30.97
C ARG A 11 -17.13 32.04 -29.85
N PRO A 12 -18.00 31.01 -29.90
CA PRO A 12 -17.89 29.88 -28.99
C PRO A 12 -16.64 29.07 -29.35
N GLY A 13 -15.74 28.88 -28.38
CA GLY A 13 -14.57 28.02 -28.52
C GLY A 13 -14.97 26.53 -28.60
N PRO A 14 -14.16 25.68 -29.25
CA PRO A 14 -14.49 24.27 -29.37
C PRO A 14 -14.39 23.58 -28.01
N GLY A 15 -15.53 23.08 -27.53
CA GLY A 15 -15.63 22.25 -26.34
C GLY A 15 -14.98 20.90 -26.59
N TRP A 16 -13.74 20.73 -26.13
CA TRP A 16 -13.12 19.43 -26.02
C TRP A 16 -13.83 18.68 -24.89
N GLY A 17 -14.77 17.81 -25.27
CA GLY A 17 -15.40 16.87 -24.36
C GLY A 17 -14.33 15.98 -23.72
N SER A 18 -13.93 16.32 -22.51
CA SER A 18 -13.10 15.45 -21.69
C SER A 18 -13.92 14.20 -21.39
N THR A 19 -13.61 13.09 -22.05
CA THR A 19 -14.09 11.77 -21.62
C THR A 19 -13.56 11.57 -20.21
N ALA A 20 -14.46 11.52 -19.22
CA ALA A 20 -14.10 11.27 -17.83
C ALA A 20 -13.31 9.95 -17.77
N LYS A 21 -12.00 10.05 -17.56
CA LYS A 21 -11.15 8.87 -17.34
C LYS A 21 -11.72 8.12 -16.14
N LYS A 22 -12.18 6.88 -16.34
CA LYS A 22 -12.65 6.01 -15.26
C LYS A 22 -11.54 5.87 -14.21
N GLY A 23 -11.76 6.46 -13.04
CA GLY A 23 -10.89 6.36 -11.86
C GLY A 23 -9.72 7.35 -11.88
N GLY A 24 -9.80 8.38 -11.04
CA GLY A 24 -8.70 9.32 -10.81
C GLY A 24 -7.44 8.64 -10.25
N ALA A 25 -6.35 9.40 -10.08
CA ALA A 25 -5.05 8.87 -9.63
C ALA A 25 -5.13 8.01 -8.36
N GLN A 26 -5.94 8.42 -7.38
CA GLN A 26 -6.18 7.65 -6.14
C GLN A 26 -6.83 6.29 -6.42
N ALA A 27 -7.81 6.22 -7.34
CA ALA A 27 -8.45 4.96 -7.73
C ALA A 27 -7.47 3.98 -8.41
N GLN A 28 -6.36 4.50 -8.93
CA GLN A 28 -5.28 3.71 -9.52
C GLN A 28 -4.14 3.43 -8.52
N ALA A 29 -4.37 3.68 -7.22
CA ALA A 29 -3.39 3.58 -6.14
C ALA A 29 -2.14 4.42 -6.40
N LEU A 30 -2.29 5.58 -7.05
CA LEU A 30 -1.21 6.51 -7.32
C LEU A 30 -1.34 7.74 -6.41
N GLY A 31 -0.25 8.09 -5.72
CA GLY A 31 -0.19 9.24 -4.83
C GLY A 31 1.13 9.99 -4.92
N ARG A 32 1.11 11.30 -4.67
CA ARG A 32 2.32 12.17 -4.65
C ARG A 32 2.92 12.22 -3.26
N SER A 33 4.06 11.58 -3.06
CA SER A 33 4.88 11.66 -1.84
C SER A 33 6.01 12.69 -1.95
N ARG A 34 6.74 12.94 -0.85
CA ARG A 34 7.99 13.75 -0.88
C ARG A 34 9.05 13.15 -1.81
N GLY A 35 9.00 11.83 -2.05
CA GLY A 35 9.87 11.11 -2.98
C GLY A 35 9.34 11.00 -4.41
N GLY A 36 8.24 11.70 -4.74
CA GLY A 36 7.61 11.65 -6.05
C GLY A 36 6.33 10.80 -6.09
N PHE A 37 5.89 10.47 -7.31
CA PHE A 37 4.64 9.76 -7.55
C PHE A 37 4.84 8.25 -7.41
N GLY A 38 4.02 7.59 -6.59
CA GLY A 38 4.19 6.16 -6.34
C GLY A 38 2.95 5.48 -5.75
N THR A 39 3.12 4.18 -5.55
CA THR A 39 2.14 3.26 -4.94
C THR A 39 2.82 2.59 -3.76
N LYS A 40 2.10 2.45 -2.65
CA LYS A 40 2.50 1.57 -1.54
C LYS A 40 1.94 0.18 -1.77
N LEU A 41 2.77 -0.83 -1.58
CA LEU A 41 2.38 -2.23 -1.56
C LEU A 41 2.47 -2.69 -0.10
N HIS A 42 1.33 -3.09 0.45
CA HIS A 42 1.21 -3.67 1.78
C HIS A 42 1.04 -5.18 1.63
N ALA A 43 1.69 -5.96 2.49
CA ALA A 43 1.80 -7.40 2.32
C ALA A 43 1.77 -8.13 3.67
N VAL A 44 1.09 -9.27 3.71
CA VAL A 44 1.26 -10.30 4.73
C VAL A 44 2.05 -11.45 4.12
N VAL A 45 3.04 -11.91 4.86
CA VAL A 45 4.00 -12.93 4.45
C VAL A 45 4.05 -13.98 5.55
N ASP A 46 4.15 -15.25 5.17
CA ASP A 46 4.31 -16.35 6.11
C ASP A 46 5.73 -16.41 6.71
N ALA A 47 5.96 -17.38 7.60
CA ALA A 47 7.26 -17.58 8.24
C ALA A 47 8.40 -17.89 7.26
N LEU A 48 8.09 -18.47 6.09
CA LEU A 48 9.05 -18.85 5.04
C LEU A 48 9.36 -17.70 4.07
N GLY A 49 8.70 -16.54 4.22
CA GLY A 49 8.87 -15.43 3.30
C GLY A 49 8.00 -15.55 2.05
N LEU A 50 6.96 -16.39 2.08
CA LEU A 50 5.99 -16.55 1.01
C LEU A 50 4.77 -15.66 1.24
N PRO A 51 4.25 -15.04 0.19
CA PRO A 51 3.15 -14.11 0.34
C PRO A 51 1.79 -14.76 0.57
N VAL A 52 0.99 -14.14 1.44
CA VAL A 52 -0.37 -14.58 1.80
C VAL A 52 -1.43 -13.61 1.29
N ARG A 53 -1.28 -12.31 1.56
CA ARG A 53 -2.25 -11.27 1.19
C ARG A 53 -1.54 -9.97 0.83
N PHE A 54 -2.13 -9.20 -0.09
CA PHE A 54 -1.60 -7.91 -0.50
C PHE A 54 -2.66 -6.88 -0.77
N GLU A 55 -2.32 -5.64 -0.49
CA GLU A 55 -3.10 -4.47 -0.84
C GLU A 55 -2.22 -3.37 -1.40
N ILE A 56 -2.78 -2.57 -2.31
CA ILE A 56 -2.08 -1.43 -2.90
C ILE A 56 -2.79 -0.13 -2.57
N GLY A 57 -1.99 0.87 -2.23
CA GLY A 57 -2.44 2.17 -1.79
C GLY A 57 -1.73 3.32 -2.50
N PRO A 58 -2.31 4.51 -2.61
CA PRO A 58 -1.57 5.68 -3.06
C PRO A 58 -0.33 5.92 -2.19
N GLY A 59 0.76 6.44 -2.79
CA GLY A 59 2.06 6.60 -2.14
C GLY A 59 2.08 7.38 -0.81
N GLN A 60 1.06 8.18 -0.53
CA GLN A 60 0.91 8.96 0.71
C GLN A 60 0.05 8.28 1.78
N GLN A 61 -0.56 7.14 1.47
CA GLN A 61 -1.44 6.45 2.41
C GLN A 61 -0.67 6.06 3.67
N ASN A 62 -1.33 6.15 4.82
CA ASN A 62 -0.78 5.66 6.07
C ASN A 62 -0.69 4.13 6.03
N ASP A 63 0.44 3.56 6.44
CA ASP A 63 0.64 2.11 6.46
C ASP A 63 -0.30 1.38 7.41
N MET A 64 -0.83 2.07 8.43
CA MET A 64 -1.85 1.54 9.32
C MET A 64 -3.21 1.33 8.66
N ALA A 65 -3.54 2.08 7.62
CA ALA A 65 -4.87 2.04 7.03
C ALA A 65 -5.25 0.63 6.50
N PRO A 66 -4.39 -0.06 5.73
CA PRO A 66 -4.68 -1.43 5.27
C PRO A 66 -4.32 -2.52 6.29
N ALA A 67 -3.72 -2.18 7.44
CA ALA A 67 -3.17 -3.18 8.35
C ALA A 67 -4.23 -4.13 8.92
N GLY A 68 -5.40 -3.59 9.28
CA GLY A 68 -6.51 -4.39 9.80
C GLY A 68 -7.06 -5.35 8.74
N ASP A 69 -7.38 -4.82 7.56
CA ASP A 69 -7.92 -5.61 6.44
C ASP A 69 -6.95 -6.70 5.97
N LEU A 70 -5.65 -6.46 6.10
CA LEU A 70 -4.63 -7.46 5.80
C LEU A 70 -4.60 -8.63 6.77
N VAL A 71 -4.84 -8.38 8.07
CA VAL A 71 -4.73 -9.38 9.14
C VAL A 71 -6.06 -10.09 9.40
N ALA A 72 -7.19 -9.41 9.19
CA ALA A 72 -8.51 -9.95 9.48
C ALA A 72 -8.77 -11.31 8.79
N GLY A 73 -9.30 -12.25 9.55
CA GLY A 73 -9.59 -13.62 9.14
C GLY A 73 -8.36 -14.50 8.89
N LEU A 74 -7.15 -14.08 9.26
CA LEU A 74 -5.95 -14.91 9.17
C LEU A 74 -5.67 -15.61 10.51
N ALA A 75 -5.96 -16.91 10.58
CA ALA A 75 -5.57 -17.74 11.71
C ALA A 75 -4.04 -17.90 11.74
N CYS A 76 -3.38 -17.19 12.65
CA CYS A 76 -1.92 -17.21 12.78
C CYS A 76 -1.50 -17.15 14.25
N GLY A 77 -0.45 -17.89 14.62
CA GLY A 77 -0.01 -17.95 16.02
C GLY A 77 0.68 -16.65 16.48
N LYS A 78 1.45 -16.00 15.60
CA LYS A 78 2.17 -14.75 15.88
C LYS A 78 2.10 -13.82 14.68
N VAL A 79 1.84 -12.54 14.93
CA VAL A 79 1.85 -11.49 13.90
C VAL A 79 3.01 -10.54 14.17
N LEU A 80 3.99 -10.55 13.26
CA LEU A 80 5.16 -9.67 13.34
C LEU A 80 4.92 -8.45 12.47
N ALA A 81 5.08 -7.27 13.05
CA ALA A 81 4.99 -6.02 12.30
C ALA A 81 6.00 -4.99 12.81
N ASP A 82 6.38 -4.06 11.93
CA ASP A 82 7.25 -2.97 12.32
C ASP A 82 6.61 -2.09 13.39
N ARG A 83 7.45 -1.35 14.14
CA ARG A 83 7.00 -0.38 15.15
C ARG A 83 5.95 0.62 14.63
N ALA A 84 5.98 0.94 13.33
CA ALA A 84 4.97 1.81 12.73
C ALA A 84 3.54 1.24 12.83
N TYR A 85 3.39 -0.07 13.02
CA TYR A 85 2.13 -0.76 13.19
C TYR A 85 1.63 -0.85 14.63
N ASP A 86 2.36 -0.30 15.60
CA ASP A 86 1.94 -0.25 17.00
C ASP A 86 0.70 0.65 17.18
N ALA A 87 -0.48 0.03 17.22
CA ALA A 87 -1.77 0.62 17.45
C ALA A 87 -2.66 -0.35 18.22
N ASP A 88 -3.44 0.16 19.19
CA ASP A 88 -4.28 -0.66 20.05
C ASP A 88 -5.31 -1.46 19.25
N SER A 89 -5.96 -0.81 18.29
CA SER A 89 -6.92 -1.48 17.39
C SER A 89 -6.34 -2.65 16.60
N LEU A 90 -5.05 -2.61 16.26
CA LEU A 90 -4.41 -3.73 15.55
C LEU A 90 -4.02 -4.85 16.51
N HIS A 91 -3.59 -4.51 17.73
CA HIS A 91 -3.34 -5.50 18.77
C HIS A 91 -4.63 -6.26 19.11
N ASP A 92 -5.73 -5.53 19.33
CA ASP A 92 -7.04 -6.12 19.67
C ASP A 92 -7.50 -7.06 18.55
N LEU A 93 -7.42 -6.61 17.29
CA LEU A 93 -7.74 -7.46 16.13
C LEU A 93 -6.90 -8.75 16.08
N ILE A 94 -5.58 -8.65 16.29
CA ILE A 94 -4.70 -9.82 16.27
C ILE A 94 -5.08 -10.82 17.38
N LEU A 95 -5.41 -10.31 18.57
CA LEU A 95 -5.82 -11.13 19.70
C LEU A 95 -7.18 -11.78 19.46
N ASP A 96 -8.14 -11.06 18.88
CA ASP A 96 -9.47 -11.56 18.53
C ASP A 96 -9.42 -12.66 17.47
N GLU A 97 -8.46 -12.59 16.54
CA GLU A 97 -8.17 -13.62 15.55
C GLU A 97 -7.35 -14.81 16.12
N GLY A 98 -7.03 -14.78 17.42
CA GLY A 98 -6.33 -15.84 18.14
C GLY A 98 -4.80 -15.82 18.00
N GLY A 99 -4.23 -14.73 17.52
CA GLY A 99 -2.79 -14.54 17.37
C GLY A 99 -2.14 -13.71 18.47
N GLU A 100 -0.81 -13.83 18.59
CA GLU A 100 -0.02 -12.97 19.47
C GLU A 100 0.63 -11.80 18.68
N PRO A 101 0.37 -10.53 19.04
CA PRO A 101 1.02 -9.40 18.39
C PRO A 101 2.48 -9.25 18.83
N VAL A 102 3.41 -9.43 17.90
CA VAL A 102 4.86 -9.23 18.09
C VAL A 102 5.28 -7.92 17.42
N ILE A 103 4.85 -6.81 18.02
CA ILE A 103 5.07 -5.46 17.50
C ILE A 103 5.86 -4.64 18.55
N PRO A 104 7.00 -4.03 18.22
CA PRO A 104 7.71 -3.19 19.17
C PRO A 104 6.92 -1.90 19.46
N PRO A 105 6.87 -1.44 20.73
CA PRO A 105 6.17 -0.22 21.07
C PRO A 105 6.80 1.02 20.41
N ARG A 106 5.97 1.98 20.01
CA ARG A 106 6.35 3.31 19.56
C ARG A 106 7.08 4.05 20.68
N ARG A 107 8.04 4.89 20.29
CA ARG A 107 8.91 5.62 21.23
C ARG A 107 8.13 6.47 22.22
N HIS A 108 7.02 7.09 21.76
CA HIS A 108 6.17 8.01 22.50
C HIS A 108 4.95 7.34 23.14
N ARG A 109 4.84 6.00 23.11
CA ARG A 109 3.74 5.29 23.77
C ARG A 109 3.87 5.46 25.29
N LYS A 110 2.78 5.90 25.95
CA LYS A 110 2.76 6.17 27.40
C LYS A 110 3.15 4.95 28.23
N TYR A 111 2.66 3.78 27.82
CA TYR A 111 3.01 2.50 28.42
C TYR A 111 3.65 1.59 27.38
N ARG A 112 4.91 1.20 27.62
CA ARG A 112 5.66 0.30 26.73
C ARG A 112 5.37 -1.14 27.12
N HIS A 113 4.57 -1.82 26.31
CA HIS A 113 4.29 -3.24 26.50
C HIS A 113 5.52 -4.10 26.15
N ARG A 114 5.54 -5.33 26.68
CA ARG A 114 6.54 -6.34 26.32
C ARG A 114 6.16 -6.99 25.00
N TYR A 115 7.16 -7.39 24.23
CA TYR A 115 7.00 -8.16 23.00
C TYR A 115 8.11 -9.20 22.91
N ASP A 116 7.86 -10.29 22.20
CA ASP A 116 8.84 -11.34 21.97
C ASP A 116 9.94 -10.86 20.99
N LYS A 117 11.08 -10.46 21.56
CA LYS A 117 12.24 -9.99 20.79
C LYS A 117 12.87 -11.09 19.94
N ILE A 118 12.73 -12.36 20.32
CA ILE A 118 13.31 -13.50 19.60
C ILE A 118 12.46 -13.74 18.35
N ALA A 119 11.14 -13.83 18.51
CA ALA A 119 10.23 -13.89 17.37
C ALA A 119 10.41 -12.68 16.44
N TYR A 120 10.52 -11.46 16.99
CA TYR A 120 10.70 -10.25 16.18
C TYR A 120 11.92 -10.28 15.25
N ARG A 121 12.98 -11.05 15.55
CA ARG A 121 14.13 -11.22 14.64
C ARG A 121 13.74 -11.87 13.31
N GLN A 122 12.67 -12.66 13.29
CA GLN A 122 12.17 -13.35 12.10
C GLN A 122 11.46 -12.42 11.12
N ARG A 123 11.28 -11.13 11.45
CA ARG A 123 10.75 -10.11 10.51
C ARG A 123 11.59 -9.97 9.23
N TRP A 124 12.83 -10.48 9.24
CA TRP A 124 13.67 -10.55 8.05
C TRP A 124 12.99 -11.27 6.88
N SER A 125 12.10 -12.24 7.13
CA SER A 125 11.31 -12.90 6.07
C SER A 125 10.46 -11.90 5.27
N ILE A 126 9.94 -10.85 5.92
CA ILE A 126 9.18 -9.76 5.28
C ILE A 126 10.12 -8.93 4.38
N GLU A 127 11.29 -8.54 4.89
CA GLU A 127 12.30 -7.79 4.14
C GLU A 127 12.80 -8.60 2.93
N GLY A 128 13.05 -9.90 3.11
CA GLY A 128 13.43 -10.84 2.07
C GLY A 128 12.36 -10.99 0.99
N PHE A 129 11.09 -11.05 1.36
CA PHE A 129 9.97 -11.03 0.41
C PHE A 129 9.99 -9.77 -0.47
N PHE A 130 10.07 -8.58 0.13
CA PHE A 130 10.13 -7.34 -0.64
C PHE A 130 11.40 -7.22 -1.50
N ALA A 131 12.52 -7.75 -1.04
CA ALA A 131 13.74 -7.82 -1.82
C ALA A 131 13.56 -8.70 -3.07
N LYS A 132 12.96 -9.90 -2.92
CA LYS A 132 12.61 -10.79 -4.04
C LYS A 132 11.64 -10.11 -5.02
N LEU A 133 10.60 -9.44 -4.52
CA LEU A 133 9.69 -8.67 -5.38
C LEU A 133 10.40 -7.59 -6.19
N LYS A 134 11.35 -6.88 -5.58
CA LYS A 134 12.08 -5.78 -6.23
C LYS A 134 13.09 -6.26 -7.29
N GLN A 135 13.40 -7.55 -7.37
CA GLN A 135 14.17 -8.10 -8.50
C GLN A 135 13.41 -7.96 -9.83
N TRP A 136 12.08 -7.90 -9.77
CA TRP A 136 11.23 -7.71 -10.93
C TRP A 136 11.16 -6.22 -11.27
N ARG A 137 11.95 -5.80 -12.26
CA ARG A 137 12.07 -4.40 -12.70
C ARG A 137 10.70 -3.71 -12.92
N ARG A 138 9.72 -4.44 -13.47
CA ARG A 138 8.35 -3.94 -13.69
C ARG A 138 7.67 -3.49 -12.39
N ILE A 139 7.84 -4.27 -11.33
CA ILE A 139 7.27 -4.00 -9.99
C ILE A 139 8.05 -2.88 -9.32
N ALA A 140 9.39 -2.99 -9.30
CA ALA A 140 10.27 -2.04 -8.58
C ALA A 140 10.07 -0.58 -9.01
N THR A 141 9.91 -0.33 -10.31
CA THR A 141 9.76 1.03 -10.86
C THR A 141 8.29 1.46 -10.98
N ARG A 142 7.31 0.59 -10.68
CA ARG A 142 5.88 0.81 -10.95
C ARG A 142 5.63 1.28 -12.39
N TYR A 143 6.00 0.45 -13.37
CA TYR A 143 5.80 0.77 -14.80
C TYR A 143 4.32 0.90 -15.19
N ASP A 144 3.44 0.16 -14.52
CA ASP A 144 2.03 0.09 -14.87
C ASP A 144 1.23 1.25 -14.27
N LYS A 145 0.57 2.02 -15.13
CA LYS A 145 -0.30 3.13 -14.71
C LYS A 145 -1.57 2.65 -14.02
N LEU A 146 -2.12 1.52 -14.45
CA LEU A 146 -3.35 0.96 -13.89
C LEU A 146 -3.04 0.09 -12.66
N ALA A 147 -3.81 0.29 -11.58
CA ALA A 147 -3.73 -0.52 -10.36
C ALA A 147 -3.89 -2.02 -10.66
N ALA A 148 -4.87 -2.36 -11.50
CA ALA A 148 -5.19 -3.73 -11.89
C ALA A 148 -3.99 -4.45 -12.55
N ASN A 149 -3.27 -3.76 -13.43
CA ASN A 149 -2.11 -4.36 -14.10
C ASN A 149 -0.97 -4.57 -13.13
N PHE A 150 -0.68 -3.58 -12.28
CA PHE A 150 0.38 -3.70 -11.29
C PHE A 150 0.12 -4.81 -10.28
N ILE A 151 -1.07 -4.86 -9.68
CA ILE A 151 -1.42 -5.95 -8.75
C ILE A 151 -1.38 -7.31 -9.46
N GLY A 152 -1.76 -7.36 -10.75
CA GLY A 152 -1.62 -8.55 -11.58
C GLY A 152 -0.18 -9.05 -11.67
N PHE A 153 0.78 -8.17 -11.95
CA PHE A 153 2.20 -8.55 -11.96
C PHE A 153 2.74 -8.92 -10.58
N VAL A 154 2.30 -8.25 -9.51
CA VAL A 154 2.63 -8.65 -8.13
C VAL A 154 2.13 -10.06 -7.83
N LYS A 155 0.90 -10.39 -8.25
CA LYS A 155 0.32 -11.74 -8.10
C LYS A 155 1.11 -12.78 -8.89
N ILE A 156 1.49 -12.49 -10.14
CA ILE A 156 2.33 -13.40 -10.94
C ILE A 156 3.67 -13.66 -10.25
N ALA A 157 4.37 -12.60 -9.83
CA ALA A 157 5.64 -12.75 -9.11
C ALA A 157 5.47 -13.56 -7.82
N SER A 158 4.35 -13.38 -7.11
CA SER A 158 4.01 -14.12 -5.90
C SER A 158 3.77 -15.60 -6.17
N ILE A 159 3.02 -15.94 -7.23
CA ILE A 159 2.81 -17.33 -7.67
C ILE A 159 4.15 -17.99 -8.01
N MET A 160 5.03 -17.27 -8.72
CA MET A 160 6.37 -17.79 -9.04
C MET A 160 7.24 -18.03 -7.80
N MET A 161 7.02 -17.30 -6.70
CA MET A 161 7.70 -17.58 -5.42
C MET A 161 7.15 -18.85 -4.74
N TRP A 162 5.85 -19.12 -4.88
CA TRP A 162 5.22 -20.34 -4.36
C TRP A 162 5.60 -21.60 -5.13
N LEU A 163 5.85 -21.49 -6.44
CA LEU A 163 6.18 -22.62 -7.32
C LEU A 163 7.66 -23.01 -7.31
N LYS A 164 8.49 -22.30 -6.56
CA LYS A 164 9.94 -22.46 -6.55
C LYS A 164 10.37 -23.45 -5.46
#